data_AF-A0A935KH54-F1
#
_entry.id   AF-A0A935KH54-F1
#
_cell.length_a   1.000
_cell.length_b   1.000
_cell.length_c   1.000
_cell.angle_alpha   90.00
_cell.angle_beta   90.00
_cell.angle_gamma   90.00
#
_symmetry.space_group_name_H-M   'P 1'
#
loop_
_entity.id
_entity.type
_entity.pdbx_description
1 polymer ?
#
loop_
_entity_poly.entity_id
_entity_poly.type
_entity_poly.pdbx_seq_one_letter_code
_entity_poly.pdbx_strand_id
1 'polypeptide(L)' 'MSASAHLLPEHEGLRHAVAWLLERGTWTPELVDEASRRFDLSPVDEEFLLNEAARLANAASVPPWRR' A
#
# COMPACT_ATOMS: atom_id res chain seq x y z
N MET A 1 23.00 -22.00 1.05
CA MET A 1 22.14 -21.53 -0.04
C MET A 1 20.75 -22.04 0.28
N SER A 2 19.94 -21.21 0.96
CA SER A 2 18.64 -21.65 1.52
C SER A 2 17.51 -21.39 0.53
N ALA A 3 16.52 -22.27 0.61
CA ALA A 3 15.57 -22.66 -0.41
C ALA A 3 14.42 -21.66 -0.68
N SER A 4 13.76 -21.92 -1.81
CA SER A 4 12.39 -21.54 -2.15
C SER A 4 12.18 -20.12 -2.71
N ALA A 5 12.62 -19.90 -3.95
CA ALA A 5 12.03 -18.90 -4.82
C ALA A 5 10.57 -19.32 -5.12
N HIS A 6 9.66 -18.97 -4.22
CA HIS A 6 8.24 -19.17 -4.44
C HIS A 6 7.82 -18.37 -5.67
N LEU A 7 7.12 -19.06 -6.57
CA LEU A 7 6.48 -18.58 -7.80
C LEU A 7 5.32 -17.61 -7.50
N LEU A 8 5.54 -16.63 -6.63
CA LEU A 8 4.58 -15.56 -6.42
C LEU A 8 4.70 -14.61 -7.63
N PRO A 9 3.61 -14.24 -8.31
CA PRO A 9 3.68 -13.27 -9.39
C PRO A 9 4.28 -11.98 -8.82
N GLU A 10 5.12 -11.29 -9.60
CA GLU A 10 5.74 -10.02 -9.20
C GLU A 10 4.74 -9.13 -8.43
N HIS A 11 5.19 -8.59 -7.29
CA HIS A 11 4.43 -7.71 -6.40
C HIS A 11 3.25 -8.35 -5.62
N GLU A 12 3.31 -9.64 -5.25
CA GLU A 12 2.28 -10.25 -4.39
C GLU A 12 2.18 -9.58 -3.00
N GLY A 13 3.31 -9.19 -2.42
CA GLY A 13 3.35 -8.42 -1.16
C GLY A 13 2.54 -7.13 -1.26
N LEU A 14 2.68 -6.38 -2.36
CA LEU A 14 1.95 -5.14 -2.60
C LEU A 14 0.43 -5.39 -2.68
N ARG A 15 -0.01 -6.44 -3.38
CA ARG A 15 -1.44 -6.77 -3.46
C ARG A 15 -2.04 -7.07 -2.08
N HIS A 16 -1.32 -7.81 -1.23
CA HIS A 16 -1.75 -8.08 0.14
C HIS A 16 -1.75 -6.82 1.02
N ALA A 17 -0.74 -5.96 0.87
CA ALA A 17 -0.69 -4.67 1.56
C ALA A 17 -1.89 -3.80 1.21
N VAL A 18 -2.22 -3.68 -0.09
CA VAL A 18 -3.39 -2.92 -0.55
C VAL A 18 -4.68 -3.49 0.03
N ALA A 19 -4.89 -4.80 -0.04
CA ALA A 19 -6.08 -5.44 0.53
C ALA A 19 -6.22 -5.15 2.03
N TRP A 20 -5.11 -5.27 2.77
CA TRP A 20 -5.06 -5.02 4.21
C TRP A 20 -5.31 -3.55 4.58
N LEU A 21 -4.84 -2.60 3.77
CA LEU A 21 -5.11 -1.18 3.94
C LEU A 21 -6.58 -0.83 3.60
N LEU A 22 -7.16 -1.47 2.58
CA LEU A 22 -8.57 -1.30 2.23
C LEU A 22 -9.51 -1.74 3.37
N GLU A 23 -9.20 -2.86 4.04
CA GLU A 23 -9.95 -3.33 5.20
C GLU A 23 -10.01 -2.30 6.36
N ARG A 24 -9.00 -1.43 6.46
CA ARG A 24 -8.93 -0.36 7.48
C ARG A 24 -9.69 0.90 7.09
N GLY A 25 -9.97 1.09 5.80
CA GLY A 25 -10.69 2.26 5.28
C GLY A 25 -9.92 3.59 5.32
N THR A 26 -8.72 3.62 5.91
CA THR A 26 -7.85 4.80 5.97
C THR A 26 -6.42 4.37 5.70
N TRP A 27 -5.73 5.18 4.91
CA TRP A 27 -4.34 4.95 4.53
C TRP A 27 -3.52 6.09 5.14
N THR A 28 -2.88 5.83 6.27
CA THR A 28 -1.93 6.78 6.90
C THR A 28 -0.49 6.30 6.68
N PRO A 29 0.51 7.20 6.76
CA PRO A 29 1.92 6.81 6.66
C PRO A 29 2.31 5.69 7.64
N GLU A 30 1.75 5.70 8.85
CA GLU A 30 2.02 4.69 9.88
C GLU A 30 1.46 3.32 9.49
N LEU A 31 0.27 3.28 8.87
CA LEU A 31 -0.31 2.05 8.36
C LEU A 31 0.43 1.53 7.12
N VAL A 32 0.95 2.44 6.28
CA VAL A 32 1.80 2.05 5.15
C VAL A 32 3.09 1.42 5.66
N ASP A 33 3.78 2.04 6.61
CA ASP A 33 4.99 1.50 7.25
C ASP A 33 4.74 0.15 7.95
N GLU A 34 3.57 -0.03 8.59
CA GLU A 34 3.16 -1.33 9.13
C GLU A 34 2.95 -2.38 8.01
N ALA A 35 2.29 -1.99 6.91
CA ALA A 35 2.10 -2.87 5.77
C ALA A 35 3.44 -3.25 5.10
N SER A 36 4.37 -2.29 5.01
CA SER A 36 5.73 -2.50 4.48
C SER A 36 6.45 -3.60 5.23
N ARG A 37 6.47 -3.52 6.57
CA ARG A 37 7.08 -4.56 7.42
C ARG A 37 6.33 -5.89 7.37
N ARG A 38 5.00 -5.85 7.29
CA ARG A 38 4.15 -7.05 7.35
C ARG A 38 4.24 -7.90 6.07
N PHE A 39 4.36 -7.25 4.92
CA PHE A 39 4.31 -7.90 3.60
C PHE A 39 5.64 -7.87 2.85
N ASP A 40 6.73 -7.52 3.55
CA ASP A 40 8.10 -7.45 3.02
C ASP A 40 8.16 -6.62 1.73
N LEU A 41 7.59 -5.41 1.79
CA LEU A 41 7.53 -4.53 0.64
C LEU A 41 8.91 -3.98 0.30
N SER A 42 9.19 -3.86 -0.99
CA SER A 42 10.36 -3.12 -1.43
C SER A 42 10.18 -1.62 -1.17
N PRO A 43 11.27 -0.83 -1.09
CA PRO A 43 11.16 0.62 -0.96
C PRO A 43 10.31 1.28 -2.08
N VAL A 44 10.29 0.68 -3.27
CA VAL A 44 9.48 1.14 -4.40
C VAL A 44 7.99 0.89 -4.16
N ASP A 45 7.63 -0.27 -3.60
CA ASP A 45 6.25 -0.59 -3.27
C ASP A 45 5.74 0.30 -2.11
N GLU A 46 6.57 0.57 -1.12
CA GLU A 46 6.27 1.51 -0.04
C GLU A 46 6.03 2.93 -0.54
N GLU A 47 6.90 3.44 -1.42
CA GLU A 47 6.75 4.77 -2.02
C GLU A 47 5.46 4.87 -2.85
N PHE A 48 5.10 3.80 -3.58
CA PHE A 48 3.82 3.73 -4.26
C PHE A 48 2.63 3.87 -3.30
N LEU A 49 2.64 3.15 -2.17
CA LEU A 49 1.55 3.22 -1.19
C LEU A 49 1.45 4.60 -0.52
N LEU A 50 2.58 5.25 -0.20
CA LEU A 50 2.60 6.61 0.36
C LEU A 50 2.00 7.62 -0.62
N ASN A 51 2.36 7.53 -1.90
CA ASN A 51 1.81 8.39 -2.95
C ASN A 51 0.30 8.19 -3.12
N GLU A 52 -0.16 6.94 -3.10
CA GLU A 52 -1.59 6.64 -3.22
C GLU A 52 -2.38 7.11 -1.98
N ALA A 53 -1.83 6.96 -0.78
CA ALA A 53 -2.42 7.50 0.45
C ALA A 53 -2.62 9.03 0.36
N ALA A 54 -1.61 9.76 -0.11
CA ALA A 54 -1.70 11.20 -0.32
C ALA A 54 -2.75 11.57 -1.39
N ARG A 55 -2.81 10.80 -2.49
CA ARG A 55 -3.83 10.99 -3.54
C ARG A 55 -5.24 10.78 -3.01
N LEU A 56 -5.47 9.73 -2.23
CA LEU A 56 -6.77 9.43 -1.63
C LEU A 56 -7.21 10.51 -0.62
N ALA A 57 -6.28 10.96 0.22
CA ALA A 57 -6.53 12.06 1.16
C ALA A 57 -6.92 13.36 0.42
N ASN A 58 -6.22 13.67 -0.68
CA ASN A 58 -6.57 14.83 -1.51
C ASN A 58 -7.96 14.66 -2.16
N ALA A 59 -8.25 13.49 -2.73
CA ALA A 59 -9.55 13.20 -3.31
C ALA A 59 -10.72 13.31 -2.31
N ALA A 60 -10.51 12.94 -1.05
CA ALA A 60 -11.48 13.11 0.03
C ALA A 60 -11.66 14.58 0.45
N SER A 61 -10.63 15.41 0.26
CA SER A 61 -10.67 16.84 0.61
C SER A 61 -11.41 17.71 -0.42
N VAL A 62 -11.51 17.25 -1.68
CA VAL A 62 -12.22 17.98 -2.75
C VAL A 62 -13.73 17.69 -2.64
N PRO A 63 -14.57 18.71 -2.36
CA PRO A 63 -16.02 18.51 -2.31
C PRO A 63 -16.59 18.11 -3.68
N PRO A 64 -17.63 17.26 -3.74
CA PRO A 64 -18.16 16.70 -4.99
C PRO A 64 -18.75 17.74 -5.96
N TRP A 65 -19.01 18.97 -5.50
CA TRP A 65 -19.53 20.08 -6.31
C TRP A 65 -18.44 21.00 -6.90
N ARG A 66 -17.16 20.72 -6.63
CA ARG A 66 -16.00 21.48 -7.17
C ARG A 66 -15.26 20.77 -8.31
N ARG A 67 -15.85 19.71 -8.89
CA ARG A 67 -15.25 18.92 -9.97
C ARG A 67 -15.60 19.41 -11.36
#